data_AF-A0A7S3WM12-F1
#
_entry.id   AF-A0A7S3WM12-F1
#
_cell.length_a   1.000
_cell.length_b   1.000
_cell.length_c   1.000
_cell.angle_alpha   90.00
_cell.angle_beta   90.00
_cell.angle_gamma   90.00
#
_symmetry.space_group_name_H-M   'P 1'
#
loop_
_entity.id
_entity.type
_entity.pdbx_description
1 polymer ?
#
loop_
_entity_poly.entity_id
_entity_poly.type
_entity_poly.pdbx_seq_one_letter_code
_entity_poly.pdbx_strand_id
1 'polypeptide(L)'
;QMLDPYIQDLTKDVVKRQEVYEYFGTFTRSMLTMFEITLANWVPVCRMLLENVSEFYVIFAILHKCIIGFAVVQVITGVFMQQTFKIAATDDSVMAMQKQRAIKLHGNKM
;
A
#
# COMPACT_ATOMS: atom_id res chain seq x y z
N GLN A 1 -23.76 4.35 6.19
CA GLN A 1 -22.52 3.86 5.55
C GLN A 1 -22.86 3.26 4.19
N MET A 2 -21.99 3.36 3.16
CA MET A 2 -22.34 3.02 1.76
C MET A 2 -22.77 1.56 1.54
N LEU A 3 -22.30 0.63 2.38
CA LEU A 3 -22.61 -0.80 2.28
C LEU A 3 -23.82 -1.22 3.13
N ASP A 4 -24.38 -0.32 3.94
CA ASP A 4 -25.52 -0.63 4.82
C ASP A 4 -26.74 -1.16 4.06
N PRO A 5 -27.12 -0.61 2.89
CA PRO A 5 -28.26 -1.13 2.13
C PRO A 5 -28.09 -2.59 1.73
N TYR A 6 -26.87 -3.01 1.35
CA TYR A 6 -26.59 -4.39 0.99
C TYR A 6 -26.59 -5.31 2.23
N ILE A 7 -26.03 -4.85 3.34
CA ILE A 7 -25.97 -5.61 4.60
C ILE A 7 -27.39 -5.84 5.17
N GLN A 8 -28.31 -4.90 5.00
CA GLN A 8 -29.67 -4.99 5.54
C GLN A 8 -30.66 -5.71 4.61
N ASP A 9 -30.31 -5.92 3.35
CA ASP A 9 -31.18 -6.55 2.35
C ASP A 9 -31.42 -8.03 2.65
N LEU A 10 -32.63 -8.36 3.14
CA LEU A 10 -33.03 -9.73 3.48
C LEU A 10 -33.19 -10.65 2.26
N THR A 11 -33.18 -10.09 1.03
CA THR A 11 -33.26 -10.89 -0.20
C THR A 11 -31.91 -11.48 -0.61
N LYS A 12 -30.80 -10.96 -0.05
CA LYS A 12 -29.44 -11.45 -0.32
C LYS A 12 -29.07 -12.56 0.64
N ASP A 13 -28.18 -13.44 0.18
CA ASP A 13 -27.64 -14.54 0.96
C ASP A 13 -27.02 -14.04 2.28
N VAL A 14 -27.44 -14.64 3.39
CA VAL A 14 -27.00 -14.30 4.73
C VAL A 14 -25.48 -14.44 4.89
N VAL A 15 -24.87 -15.44 4.23
CA VAL A 15 -23.42 -15.69 4.32
C VAL A 15 -22.66 -14.53 3.68
N LYS A 16 -23.09 -14.09 2.50
CA LYS A 16 -22.46 -12.97 1.78
C LYS A 16 -22.64 -11.63 2.50
N ARG A 17 -23.80 -11.42 3.14
CA ARG A 17 -24.05 -10.23 3.95
C ARG A 17 -23.17 -10.21 5.20
N GLN A 18 -23.02 -11.36 5.86
CA GLN A 18 -22.15 -11.54 7.00
C GLN A 18 -20.69 -11.27 6.62
N GLU A 19 -20.23 -11.75 5.47
CA GLU A 19 -18.90 -11.48 4.94
C GLU A 19 -18.65 -9.97 4.74
N VAL A 20 -19.58 -9.26 4.08
CA VAL A 20 -19.49 -7.79 3.92
C VAL A 20 -19.47 -7.08 5.29
N TYR A 21 -20.27 -7.55 6.24
CA TYR A 21 -20.31 -7.00 7.59
C TYR A 21 -19.02 -7.28 8.37
N GLU A 22 -18.35 -8.41 8.13
CA GLU A 22 -17.10 -8.73 8.80
C GLU A 22 -15.98 -7.76 8.43
N TYR A 23 -15.94 -7.36 7.15
CA TYR A 23 -15.00 -6.36 6.65
C TYR A 23 -15.43 -4.92 6.98
N PHE A 24 -16.70 -4.56 6.76
CA PHE A 24 -17.11 -3.15 6.79
C PHE A 24 -18.13 -2.80 7.87
N GLY A 25 -18.64 -3.74 8.65
CA GLY A 25 -19.80 -3.55 9.53
C GLY A 25 -19.64 -2.55 10.67
N THR A 26 -18.41 -2.19 11.03
CA THR A 26 -18.12 -1.13 12.00
C THR A 26 -16.97 -0.26 11.52
N PHE A 27 -16.76 0.89 12.15
CA PHE A 27 -15.63 1.77 11.87
C PHE A 27 -14.29 1.04 12.02
N THR A 28 -14.08 0.33 13.13
CA THR A 28 -12.81 -0.38 13.39
C THR A 28 -12.55 -1.51 12.41
N ARG A 29 -13.61 -2.24 12.01
CA ARG A 29 -13.51 -3.28 10.97
C ARG A 29 -13.12 -2.65 9.63
N SER A 30 -13.83 -1.58 9.24
CA SER A 30 -13.52 -0.83 8.02
C SER A 30 -12.08 -0.30 8.02
N MET A 31 -11.60 0.21 9.16
CA MET A 31 -10.22 0.69 9.31
C MET A 31 -9.20 -0.44 9.10
N LEU A 32 -9.43 -1.61 9.71
CA LEU A 32 -8.59 -2.80 9.51
C LEU A 32 -8.62 -3.24 8.04
N THR A 33 -9.78 -3.31 7.42
CA THR A 33 -9.92 -3.68 6.01
C THR A 33 -9.20 -2.71 5.07
N MET A 34 -9.28 -1.40 5.33
CA MET A 34 -8.52 -0.42 4.53
C MET A 34 -7.01 -0.58 4.71
N PHE A 35 -6.56 -0.97 5.90
CA PHE A 35 -5.15 -1.30 6.15
C PHE A 35 -4.74 -2.55 5.36
N GLU A 36 -5.54 -3.62 5.39
CA GLU A 36 -5.31 -4.85 4.63
C GLU A 36 -5.28 -4.61 3.12
N ILE A 37 -6.24 -3.84 2.59
CA ILE A 37 -6.25 -3.47 1.17
C ILE A 37 -4.98 -2.72 0.80
N THR A 38 -4.45 -1.88 1.69
CA THR A 38 -3.29 -1.04 1.41
C THR A 38 -1.98 -1.82 1.46
N LEU A 39 -1.78 -2.63 2.50
CA LEU A 39 -0.46 -3.23 2.82
C LEU A 39 -0.40 -4.76 2.70
N ALA A 40 -1.55 -5.44 2.61
CA ALA A 40 -1.65 -6.90 2.56
C ALA A 40 -2.36 -7.36 1.27
N ASN A 41 -3.15 -8.43 1.37
CA ASN A 41 -3.87 -8.99 0.23
C ASN A 41 -5.20 -8.25 0.02
N TRP A 42 -5.27 -7.50 -1.07
CA TRP A 42 -6.44 -6.72 -1.46
C TRP A 42 -7.45 -7.50 -2.33
N VAL A 43 -7.04 -8.59 -2.96
CA VAL A 43 -7.84 -9.30 -3.96
C VAL A 43 -9.14 -9.87 -3.37
N PRO A 44 -9.14 -10.54 -2.20
CA PRO A 44 -10.36 -11.12 -1.63
C PRO A 44 -11.42 -10.05 -1.37
N VAL A 45 -11.04 -8.94 -0.73
CA VAL A 45 -11.97 -7.87 -0.37
C VAL A 45 -12.55 -7.21 -1.62
N CYS A 46 -11.71 -6.92 -2.62
CA CYS A 46 -12.17 -6.26 -3.84
C CYS A 46 -13.02 -7.18 -4.74
N ARG A 47 -12.69 -8.47 -4.82
CA ARG A 47 -13.54 -9.46 -5.54
C ARG A 47 -14.87 -9.66 -4.83
N MET A 48 -14.87 -9.77 -3.51
CA MET A 48 -16.09 -9.88 -2.72
C MET A 48 -17.03 -8.68 -2.98
N LEU A 49 -16.51 -7.45 -2.98
CA LEU A 49 -17.31 -6.25 -3.29
C LEU A 49 -17.81 -6.21 -4.74
N LEU A 50 -16.96 -6.60 -5.70
CA LEU A 50 -17.31 -6.68 -7.13
C LEU A 50 -18.45 -7.69 -7.37
N GLU A 51 -18.28 -8.92 -6.89
CA GLU A 51 -19.14 -10.06 -7.23
C GLU A 51 -20.45 -10.03 -6.44
N ASN A 52 -20.46 -9.46 -5.23
CA ASN A 52 -21.62 -9.51 -4.35
C ASN A 52 -22.38 -8.18 -4.29
N VAL A 53 -21.70 -7.03 -4.34
CA VAL A 53 -22.35 -5.73 -4.09
C VAL A 53 -22.61 -4.96 -5.39
N SER A 54 -21.56 -4.62 -6.13
CA SER A 54 -21.66 -3.88 -7.40
C SER A 54 -20.33 -3.85 -8.14
N GLU A 55 -20.37 -3.95 -9.47
CA GLU A 55 -19.20 -3.79 -10.34
C GLU A 55 -18.54 -2.41 -10.21
N PHE A 56 -19.28 -1.38 -9.76
CA PHE A 56 -18.75 -0.04 -9.56
C PHE A 56 -17.57 0.00 -8.56
N TYR A 57 -17.53 -0.94 -7.61
CA TYR A 57 -16.42 -1.03 -6.65
C TYR A 57 -15.08 -1.39 -7.29
N VAL A 58 -15.04 -1.86 -8.54
CA VAL A 58 -13.77 -2.10 -9.25
C VAL A 58 -13.02 -0.79 -9.50
N ILE A 59 -13.75 0.29 -9.83
CA ILE A 59 -13.15 1.61 -10.08
C ILE A 59 -12.52 2.12 -8.79
N PHE A 60 -13.24 1.99 -7.67
CA PHE A 60 -12.72 2.34 -6.34
C PHE A 60 -11.46 1.53 -5.98
N ALA A 61 -11.49 0.21 -6.16
CA ALA A 61 -10.37 -0.67 -5.85
C ALA A 61 -9.10 -0.32 -6.65
N ILE A 62 -9.26 -0.08 -7.96
CA ILE A 62 -8.13 0.28 -8.84
C ILE A 62 -7.58 1.65 -8.46
N LEU A 63 -8.43 2.67 -8.28
CA LEU A 63 -7.98 4.01 -7.91
C LEU A 63 -7.24 4.01 -6.57
N HIS A 64 -7.77 3.32 -5.56
CA HIS A 64 -7.10 3.18 -4.26
C HIS A 64 -5.73 2.51 -4.40
N LYS A 65 -5.64 1.45 -5.22
CA LYS A 65 -4.37 0.76 -5.48
C LYS A 65 -3.35 1.65 -6.18
N CYS A 66 -3.74 2.38 -7.23
CA CYS A 66 -2.85 3.26 -7.96
C CYS A 66 -2.36 4.45 -7.10
N ILE A 67 -3.26 5.09 -6.36
CA ILE A 67 -2.94 6.29 -5.60
C ILE A 67 -2.25 5.93 -4.28
N ILE A 68 -2.90 5.14 -3.43
CA ILE A 68 -2.38 4.85 -2.09
C ILE A 68 -1.33 3.73 -2.18
N GLY A 69 -1.67 2.62 -2.83
CA GLY A 69 -0.81 1.43 -2.88
C GLY A 69 0.50 1.65 -3.65
N PHE A 70 0.45 2.34 -4.79
CA PHE A 70 1.65 2.64 -5.57
C PHE A 70 2.24 4.02 -5.23
N ALA A 71 1.50 5.12 -5.45
CA ALA A 71 2.12 6.44 -5.33
C ALA A 71 2.54 6.78 -3.88
N VAL A 72 1.64 6.66 -2.91
CA VAL A 72 1.94 7.05 -1.52
C VAL A 72 3.00 6.14 -0.89
N VAL A 73 2.84 4.81 -1.00
CA VAL A 73 3.82 3.87 -0.42
C VAL A 73 5.22 4.05 -1.03
N GLN A 74 5.31 4.22 -2.36
CA GLN A 74 6.61 4.43 -3.03
C GLN A 74 7.27 5.75 -2.61
N VAL A 75 6.51 6.82 -2.42
CA VAL A 75 7.04 8.09 -1.90
C VAL A 75 7.60 7.89 -0.49
N ILE A 76 6.88 7.20 0.39
CA ILE A 76 7.34 6.90 1.75
C ILE A 76 8.65 6.10 1.71
N THR A 77 8.71 5.02 0.92
CA THR A 77 9.93 4.22 0.75
C THR A 77 11.09 5.04 0.19
N GLY A 78 10.82 5.92 -0.78
CA GLY A 78 11.81 6.83 -1.37
C GLY A 78 12.39 7.80 -0.34
N VAL A 79 11.55 8.40 0.50
CA VAL A 79 12.00 9.30 1.58
C VAL A 79 12.84 8.55 2.61
N PHE A 80 12.42 7.35 3.02
CA PHE A 80 13.22 6.53 3.94
C PHE A 80 14.59 6.17 3.35
N MET A 81 14.63 5.73 2.09
CA MET A 81 15.89 5.43 1.40
C MET A 81 16.79 6.65 1.25
N GLN A 82 16.22 7.82 0.93
CA GLN A 82 16.95 9.08 0.86
C GLN A 82 17.60 9.44 2.20
N GLN A 83 16.88 9.27 3.32
CA GLN A 83 17.44 9.50 4.65
C GLN A 83 18.56 8.51 4.97
N THR A 84 18.38 7.23 4.65
CA THR A 84 19.43 6.21 4.83
C THR A 84 20.70 6.57 4.06
N PHE A 85 20.59 6.96 2.79
CA PHE A 85 21.76 7.37 2.00
C PHE A 85 22.42 8.64 2.52
N LYS A 86 21.63 9.61 3.01
CA LYS A 86 22.17 10.84 3.60
C LYS A 86 23.02 10.55 4.84
N ILE A 87 22.54 9.68 5.73
CA ILE A 87 23.27 9.26 6.93
C ILE A 87 24.52 8.48 6.53
N ALA A 88 24.41 7.52 5.61
CA ALA A 88 25.55 6.74 5.13
C ALA A 88 26.63 7.62 4.45
N ALA A 89 26.24 8.72 3.81
CA ALA A 89 27.18 9.68 3.22
C ALA A 89 27.90 10.57 4.25
N THR A 90 27.39 10.66 5.47
CA THR A 90 28.02 11.43 6.57
C THR A 90 29.02 10.56 7.36
N ASP A 91 29.08 9.26 7.07
CA ASP A 91 30.05 8.35 7.67
C ASP A 91 31.44 8.56 7.02
N ASP A 92 32.35 9.19 7.77
CA ASP A 92 33.71 9.59 7.34
C ASP A 92 34.50 8.41 6.77
N SER A 93 34.25 7.19 7.25
CA SER A 93 34.90 5.97 6.77
C SER A 93 34.56 5.67 5.30
N VAL A 94 33.29 5.88 4.92
CA VAL A 94 32.79 5.69 3.56
C VAL A 94 33.30 6.81 2.64
N MET A 95 33.31 8.06 3.11
CA MET A 95 33.87 9.19 2.35
C MET A 95 35.38 9.03 2.11
N ALA A 96 36.15 8.62 3.12
CA ALA A 96 37.58 8.37 2.98
C ALA A 96 37.86 7.25 1.96
N MET A 97 37.08 6.17 2.00
CA MET A 97 37.19 5.06 1.04
C MET A 97 36.82 5.48 -0.39
N GLN A 98 35.78 6.28 -0.57
CA GLN A 98 35.39 6.84 -1.88
C GLN A 98 36.48 7.76 -2.44
N LYS A 99 37.07 8.62 -1.61
CA LYS A 99 38.18 9.51 -2.00
C LYS A 99 39.41 8.72 -2.43
N GLN A 100 39.80 7.68 -1.68
CA GLN A 100 40.89 6.79 -2.07
C GLN A 100 40.63 6.08 -3.40
N ARG A 101 39.40 5.62 -3.65
CA ARG A 101 39.01 5.00 -4.94
C ARG A 101 39.11 5.99 -6.10
N ALA A 102 38.65 7.22 -5.92
CA ALA A 102 38.74 8.27 -6.93
C ALA A 102 40.20 8.62 -7.29
N ILE A 103 41.08 8.70 -6.28
CA ILE A 103 42.52 8.95 -6.49
C ILE A 103 43.16 7.80 -7.29
N LYS A 104 42.88 6.54 -6.95
CA LYS A 104 43.40 5.38 -7.71
C LYS A 104 42.92 5.37 -9.16
N LEU A 105 41.66 5.69 -9.41
CA LEU A 105 41.10 5.78 -10.77
C LEU A 105 41.75 6.89 -11.60
N HIS A 106 42.02 8.06 -10.99
CA HIS A 106 42.73 9.14 -11.67
C HIS A 106 44.19 8.79 -11.96
N GLY A 107 44.87 8.10 -11.03
CA GLY A 107 46.25 7.65 -11.24
C GLY A 107 46.41 6.62 -12.37
N ASN A 108 45.40 5.78 -12.62
CA ASN A 108 45.42 4.80 -13.71
C ASN A 108 45.03 5.39 -15.09
N LYS A 109 44.50 6.62 -15.13
CA LYS A 109 44.12 7.30 -16.37
C LYS A 109 45.20 8.27 -16.89
N MET A 110 46.19 8.59 -16.07
CA MET A 110 47.41 9.30 -16.48
C MET A 110 48.49 8.29 -16.85
#